data_AF-A0A6A5B020-F1
#
_entry.id   AF-A0A6A5B020-F1
#
_cell.length_a   1.000
_cell.length_b   1.000
_cell.length_c   1.000
_cell.angle_alpha   90.00
_cell.angle_beta   90.00
_cell.angle_gamma   90.00
#
_symmetry.space_group_name_H-M   'P 1'
#
loop_
_entity.id
_entity.type
_entity.pdbx_description
1 polymer ?
#
loop_
_entity_poly.entity_id
_entity_poly.type
_entity_poly.pdbx_seq_one_letter_code
_entity_poly.pdbx_strand_id
1 'polypeptide(L)'
;MCFFHVMQKCWEHGRQMEWSEWDAVTEDIYFLHMSSSRDMLDVRMRNVHIKWGQGSVTMQRFRNYFYRQWLPPLLNNDQVAIGSRFWKWQIFHSAQGTALTNNPNEQYNATIKTVLKRRKLHIPHLLQTFATLLREESERNATIALAPK
;
A
#
# COMPACT_ATOMS: atom_id res chain seq x y z
N MET A 1 -0.56 -3.23 -7.15
CA MET A 1 -0.15 -3.47 -5.74
C MET A 1 -0.97 -2.54 -4.90
N CYS A 2 -1.41 -2.90 -3.69
CA CYS A 2 -2.15 -1.94 -2.87
C CYS A 2 -1.20 -0.95 -2.18
N PHE A 3 -1.71 0.25 -1.91
CA PHE A 3 -0.90 1.31 -1.31
C PHE A 3 -0.35 0.95 0.08
N PHE A 4 -1.12 0.20 0.88
CA PHE A 4 -0.65 -0.31 2.17
C PHE A 4 0.62 -1.17 2.03
N HIS A 5 0.63 -2.12 1.08
CA HIS A 5 1.80 -2.96 0.83
C HIS A 5 2.98 -2.16 0.28
N VAL A 6 2.73 -1.09 -0.49
CA VAL A 6 3.78 -0.15 -0.89
C VAL A 6 4.39 0.51 0.34
N MET A 7 3.58 1.09 1.22
CA MET A 7 4.04 1.74 2.45
C MET A 7 4.79 0.79 3.37
N GLN A 8 4.29 -0.44 3.57
CA GLN A 8 4.95 -1.45 4.38
C GLN A 8 6.36 -1.77 3.82
N LYS A 9 6.48 -1.99 2.51
CA LYS A 9 7.77 -2.29 1.88
C LYS A 9 8.71 -1.10 1.84
N CYS A 10 8.17 0.12 1.71
CA CYS A 10 8.93 1.34 1.82
C CYS A 10 9.49 1.51 3.24
N TRP A 11 8.69 1.26 4.27
CA TRP A 11 9.15 1.31 5.66
C TRP A 11 10.29 0.31 5.92
N GLU A 12 10.15 -0.93 5.45
CA GLU A 12 11.21 -1.95 5.56
C GLU A 12 12.54 -1.49 4.94
N HIS A 13 12.50 -0.78 3.80
CA HIS A 13 13.70 -0.26 3.11
C HIS A 13 14.18 1.09 3.66
N GLY A 14 13.31 1.85 4.33
CA GLY A 14 13.58 3.15 4.92
C GLY A 14 14.16 3.10 6.34
N ARG A 15 14.31 1.92 6.95
CA ARG A 15 14.76 1.77 8.36
C ARG A 15 16.13 2.38 8.69
N GLN A 16 16.94 2.69 7.69
CA GLN A 16 18.25 3.33 7.85
C GLN A 16 18.17 4.86 7.88
N MET A 17 17.00 5.44 7.57
CA MET A 17 16.78 6.88 7.62
C MET A 17 16.53 7.35 9.04
N GLU A 18 16.93 8.59 9.32
CA GLU A 18 16.43 9.32 10.48
C GLU A 18 14.91 9.53 10.37
N TRP A 19 14.23 9.66 11.51
CA TRP A 19 12.77 9.78 11.52
C TRP A 19 12.25 10.97 10.73
N SER A 20 12.93 12.13 10.81
CA SER A 20 12.57 13.34 10.06
C SER A 20 12.72 13.15 8.54
N GLU A 21 13.72 12.38 8.12
CA GLU A 21 13.92 12.02 6.71
C GLU A 21 12.83 11.06 6.24
N TRP A 22 12.50 10.05 7.05
CA TRP A 22 11.42 9.12 6.75
C TRP A 22 10.05 9.80 6.69
N ASP A 23 9.78 10.76 7.57
CA ASP A 23 8.53 11.52 7.58
C ASP A 23 8.36 12.31 6.27
N ALA A 24 9.41 13.01 5.83
CA ALA A 24 9.43 13.73 4.55
C ALA A 24 9.27 12.79 3.33
N VAL A 25 9.93 11.62 3.35
CA VAL A 25 9.77 10.60 2.31
C VAL A 25 8.33 10.07 2.29
N THR A 26 7.75 9.85 3.45
CA THR A 26 6.39 9.33 3.58
C THR A 26 5.38 10.31 3.01
N GLU A 27 5.50 11.60 3.36
CA GLU A 27 4.67 12.67 2.79
C GLU A 27 4.74 12.68 1.27
N ASP A 28 5.94 12.58 0.68
CA ASP A 28 6.12 12.53 -0.76
C ASP A 28 5.49 11.27 -1.40
N ILE A 29 5.54 10.12 -0.72
CA ILE A 29 4.89 8.89 -1.20
C ILE A 29 3.36 9.04 -1.20
N TYR A 30 2.77 9.65 -0.15
CA TYR A 30 1.35 9.99 -0.13
C TYR A 30 1.00 11.00 -1.22
N PHE A 31 1.85 12.00 -1.45
CA PHE A 31 1.68 12.96 -2.53
C PHE A 31 1.65 12.28 -3.91
N LEU A 32 2.51 11.29 -4.15
CA LEU A 32 2.47 10.48 -5.37
C LEU A 32 1.20 9.60 -5.43
N HIS A 33 0.79 8.99 -4.32
CA HIS A 33 -0.43 8.17 -4.24
C HIS A 33 -1.66 8.96 -4.64
N MET A 34 -1.77 10.20 -4.16
CA MET A 34 -2.90 11.12 -4.37
C MET A 34 -2.91 11.76 -5.77
N SER A 35 -2.16 11.22 -6.74
CA SER A 35 -2.19 11.71 -8.13
C SER A 35 -3.54 11.36 -8.75
N SER A 36 -4.20 12.32 -9.39
CA SER A 36 -5.51 12.11 -10.03
C SER A 36 -5.43 11.71 -11.50
N SER A 37 -4.24 11.76 -12.10
CA SER A 37 -3.99 11.37 -13.49
C SER A 37 -2.55 10.91 -13.70
N ARG A 38 -2.30 10.34 -14.89
CA ARG A 38 -0.94 9.96 -15.31
C ARG A 38 -0.02 11.18 -15.43
N ASP A 39 -0.49 12.24 -16.06
CA ASP A 39 0.32 13.47 -16.24
C ASP A 39 0.68 14.11 -14.91
N MET A 40 -0.26 14.12 -13.97
CA MET A 40 -0.01 14.61 -12.61
C MET A 40 1.05 13.76 -11.91
N LEU A 41 0.96 12.44 -12.03
CA LEU A 41 1.95 11.53 -11.48
C LEU A 41 3.35 11.81 -12.08
N ASP A 42 3.46 11.98 -13.40
CA ASP A 42 4.75 12.22 -14.07
C ASP A 42 5.40 13.55 -13.64
N VAL A 43 4.61 14.60 -13.40
CA VAL A 43 5.11 15.86 -12.83
C VAL A 43 5.58 15.66 -11.40
N ARG A 44 4.77 15.03 -10.55
CA ARG A 44 5.10 14.80 -9.14
C ARG A 44 6.32 13.91 -8.98
N MET A 45 6.44 12.85 -9.78
CA MET A 45 7.61 11.97 -9.82
C MET A 45 8.88 12.76 -10.14
N ARG A 46 8.88 13.63 -11.15
CA ARG A 46 10.09 14.42 -11.46
C ARG A 46 10.52 15.29 -10.28
N ASN A 47 9.58 15.96 -9.61
CA ASN A 47 9.87 16.81 -8.46
C ASN A 47 10.42 16.00 -7.27
N VAL A 48 9.77 14.88 -6.93
CA VAL A 48 10.22 13.99 -5.85
C VAL A 48 11.59 13.38 -6.17
N HIS A 49 11.85 13.01 -7.43
CA HIS A 49 13.14 12.46 -7.85
C HIS A 49 14.30 13.43 -7.64
N ILE A 50 14.08 14.72 -7.97
CA ILE A 50 15.05 15.79 -7.76
C ILE A 50 15.24 16.04 -6.26
N LYS A 51 14.14 16.21 -5.50
CA LYS A 51 14.16 16.44 -4.05
C LYS A 51 14.95 15.35 -3.33
N TRP A 52 14.63 14.09 -3.57
CA TRP A 52 15.33 12.96 -2.94
C TRP A 52 16.77 12.78 -3.43
N GLY A 53 17.09 13.32 -4.62
CA GLY A 53 18.45 13.34 -5.14
C GLY A 53 19.39 14.31 -4.45
N GLN A 54 18.84 15.38 -3.89
CA GLN A 54 19.57 16.39 -3.12
C GLN A 54 19.60 16.07 -1.62
N GLY A 55 18.92 15.00 -1.19
CA GLY A 55 18.87 14.54 0.19
C GLY A 55 20.13 13.77 0.63
N SER A 56 20.02 13.16 1.81
CA SER A 56 21.08 12.34 2.41
C SER A 56 21.41 11.09 1.57
N VAL A 57 22.52 10.42 1.89
CA VAL A 57 22.93 9.17 1.22
C VAL A 57 21.88 8.07 1.37
N THR A 58 21.20 8.00 2.52
CA THR A 58 20.10 7.04 2.77
C THR A 58 18.89 7.34 1.90
N MET A 59 18.50 8.62 1.78
CA MET A 59 17.42 9.08 0.91
C MET A 59 17.71 8.77 -0.56
N GLN A 60 18.95 9.02 -1.02
CA GLN A 60 19.35 8.74 -2.40
C GLN A 60 19.32 7.24 -2.71
N ARG A 61 19.77 6.38 -1.78
CA ARG A 61 19.67 4.92 -1.93
C ARG A 61 18.21 4.46 -2.00
N PHE A 62 17.37 4.99 -1.11
CA PHE A 62 15.94 4.69 -1.11
C PHE A 62 15.25 5.17 -2.39
N ARG A 63 15.60 6.35 -2.90
CA ARG A 63 15.11 6.84 -4.20
C ARG A 63 15.36 5.83 -5.30
N ASN A 64 16.60 5.33 -5.41
CA ASN A 64 16.95 4.36 -6.45
C ASN A 64 16.13 3.06 -6.32
N TYR A 65 15.92 2.57 -5.09
CA TYR A 65 15.02 1.46 -4.81
C TYR A 65 13.57 1.77 -5.23
N PHE A 66 13.05 2.91 -4.78
CA PHE A 66 11.66 3.28 -4.94
C PHE A 66 11.27 3.48 -6.40
N TYR A 67 12.09 4.21 -7.16
CA TYR A 67 11.84 4.46 -8.58
C TYR A 67 11.90 3.19 -9.41
N ARG A 68 12.81 2.27 -9.09
CA ARG A 68 12.92 0.98 -9.76
C ARG A 68 11.74 0.05 -9.45
N GLN A 69 11.25 0.07 -8.21
CA GLN A 69 10.29 -0.92 -7.71
C GLN A 69 8.83 -0.47 -7.78
N TRP A 70 8.57 0.83 -7.61
CA TRP A 70 7.22 1.35 -7.38
C TRP A 70 6.77 2.34 -8.41
N LEU A 71 7.66 2.84 -9.28
CA LEU A 71 7.29 3.83 -10.27
C LEU A 71 7.33 3.27 -11.69
N PRO A 72 6.52 3.84 -12.58
CA PRO A 72 6.61 3.56 -14.01
C PRO A 72 7.96 4.06 -14.56
N PRO A 73 8.39 3.59 -15.74
CA PRO A 73 9.59 4.11 -16.39
C PRO A 73 9.50 5.63 -16.54
N LEU A 74 10.59 6.33 -16.20
CA LEU A 74 10.78 7.71 -16.62
C LEU A 74 11.19 7.69 -18.10
N LEU A 75 10.47 8.43 -18.94
CA LEU A 75 10.84 8.66 -20.35
C LEU A 75 11.96 9.72 -20.41
N ASN A 76 13.13 9.45 -19.83
CA ASN A 76 14.27 10.36 -19.93
C ASN A 76 15.50 9.62 -20.48
N ASN A 77 16.10 10.25 -21.49
CA ASN A 77 16.96 9.76 -22.58
C ASN A 77 18.13 8.79 -22.35
N ASP A 78 18.49 8.30 -21.16
CA ASP A 78 19.75 7.52 -21.02
C ASP A 78 19.65 6.21 -20.24
N GLN A 79 18.47 5.78 -19.81
CA GLN A 79 18.29 4.43 -19.31
C GLN A 79 16.80 4.05 -19.32
N VAL A 80 16.45 3.06 -20.13
CA VAL A 80 15.16 2.37 -20.02
C VAL A 80 15.17 1.61 -18.70
N ALA A 81 14.78 2.28 -17.62
CA ALA A 81 14.47 1.59 -16.37
C ALA A 81 13.25 0.71 -16.67
N ILE A 82 13.46 -0.61 -16.64
CA ILE A 82 12.39 -1.61 -16.79
C ILE A 82 11.29 -1.22 -15.78
N GLY A 83 10.16 -0.76 -16.30
CA GLY A 83 9.06 -0.31 -15.47
C GLY A 83 8.57 -1.42 -14.58
N SER A 84 8.43 -1.14 -13.28
CA SER A 84 7.93 -2.15 -12.36
C SER A 84 6.46 -2.47 -12.66
N ARG A 85 6.10 -3.75 -12.79
CA ARG A 85 4.70 -4.20 -12.87
C ARG A 85 3.84 -3.77 -11.67
N PHE A 86 4.45 -3.33 -10.58
CA PHE A 86 3.78 -2.97 -9.35
C PHE A 86 3.41 -1.50 -9.23
N TRP A 87 3.65 -0.68 -10.27
CA TRP A 87 3.51 0.78 -10.22
C TRP A 87 2.08 1.31 -10.03
N LYS A 88 1.06 0.51 -10.35
CA LYS A 88 -0.36 0.88 -10.23
C LYS A 88 -0.82 0.82 -8.78
N TRP A 89 -0.59 1.90 -8.04
CA TRP A 89 -1.02 2.07 -6.65
C TRP A 89 -1.54 3.49 -6.35
N GLN A 90 -1.59 4.38 -7.34
CA GLN A 90 -2.16 5.72 -7.20
C GLN A 90 -3.69 5.70 -7.24
N ILE A 91 -4.33 6.71 -6.67
CA ILE A 91 -5.80 6.80 -6.53
C ILE A 91 -6.52 6.74 -7.88
N PHE A 92 -5.92 7.26 -8.96
CA PHE A 92 -6.55 7.26 -10.29
C PHE A 92 -6.63 5.87 -10.95
N HIS A 93 -5.98 4.86 -10.37
CA HIS A 93 -6.15 3.46 -10.78
C HIS A 93 -7.30 2.74 -10.07
N SER A 94 -7.88 3.37 -9.05
CA SER A 94 -9.04 2.86 -8.34
C SER A 94 -10.32 3.47 -8.93
N ALA A 95 -11.36 2.66 -9.11
CA ALA A 95 -12.66 3.17 -9.53
C ALA A 95 -13.25 4.09 -8.46
N GLN A 96 -13.95 5.15 -8.88
CA GLN A 96 -14.67 6.02 -7.94
C GLN A 96 -15.62 5.22 -7.05
N GLY A 97 -15.64 5.50 -5.75
CA GLY A 97 -16.46 4.79 -4.77
C GLY A 97 -15.84 3.50 -4.22
N THR A 98 -14.68 3.06 -4.72
CA THR A 98 -13.91 2.00 -4.05
C THR A 98 -13.12 2.57 -2.88
N ALA A 99 -12.98 1.79 -1.80
CA ALA A 99 -12.17 2.19 -0.66
C ALA A 99 -10.75 2.51 -1.13
N LEU A 100 -10.33 3.78 -0.95
CA LEU A 100 -8.99 4.28 -1.34
C LEU A 100 -7.86 3.56 -0.61
N THR A 101 -8.20 2.84 0.48
CA THR A 101 -7.28 1.97 1.19
C THR A 101 -7.80 0.54 1.11
N ASN A 102 -6.89 -0.42 0.91
CA ASN A 102 -7.21 -1.84 1.05
C ASN A 102 -7.51 -2.25 2.50
N ASN A 103 -7.54 -1.32 3.46
CA ASN A 103 -7.67 -1.59 4.88
C ASN A 103 -8.84 -2.54 5.22
N PRO A 104 -10.06 -2.38 4.65
CA PRO A 104 -11.14 -3.33 4.93
C PRO A 104 -10.80 -4.75 4.47
N ASN A 105 -10.28 -4.91 3.25
CA ASN A 105 -9.92 -6.21 2.70
C ASN A 105 -8.77 -6.86 3.50
N GLU A 106 -7.76 -6.08 3.90
CA GLU A 106 -6.66 -6.59 4.70
C GLU A 106 -7.08 -6.95 6.13
N GLN A 107 -7.99 -6.18 6.75
CA GLN A 107 -8.59 -6.52 8.04
C GLN A 107 -9.39 -7.83 7.94
N TYR A 108 -10.23 -7.99 6.92
CA TYR A 108 -10.93 -9.26 6.68
C TYR A 108 -9.94 -10.41 6.47
N ASN A 109 -8.92 -10.22 5.63
CA ASN A 109 -7.89 -11.23 5.41
C ASN A 109 -7.13 -11.59 6.70
N ALA A 110 -6.85 -10.62 7.57
CA ALA A 110 -6.19 -10.86 8.85
C ALA A 110 -7.07 -11.66 9.81
N THR A 111 -8.36 -11.30 9.93
CA THR A 111 -9.35 -12.05 10.72
C THR A 111 -9.47 -13.49 10.22
N ILE A 112 -9.62 -13.67 8.91
CA ILE A 112 -9.70 -14.99 8.28
C ILE A 112 -8.44 -15.81 8.56
N LYS A 113 -7.24 -15.24 8.35
CA LYS A 113 -5.96 -15.91 8.62
C LYS A 113 -5.82 -16.33 10.09
N THR A 114 -6.36 -15.52 11.00
CA THR A 114 -6.34 -15.79 12.44
C THR A 114 -7.24 -16.96 12.80
N VAL A 115 -8.48 -16.97 12.31
CA VAL A 115 -9.43 -18.08 12.53
C VAL A 115 -8.91 -19.39 11.94
N LEU A 116 -8.35 -19.34 10.73
CA LEU A 116 -7.75 -20.51 10.08
C LEU A 116 -6.44 -20.97 10.75
N LYS A 117 -5.93 -20.21 11.74
CA LYS A 117 -4.60 -20.40 12.34
C LYS A 117 -3.49 -20.49 11.28
N ARG A 118 -3.67 -19.76 10.17
CA ARG A 118 -2.78 -19.78 8.99
C ARG A 118 -2.57 -21.17 8.37
N ARG A 119 -3.50 -22.11 8.56
CA ARG A 119 -3.46 -23.45 7.96
C ARG A 119 -4.31 -23.53 6.70
N LYS A 120 -3.86 -24.31 5.72
CA LYS A 120 -4.67 -24.65 4.54
C LYS A 120 -5.65 -25.76 4.92
N LEU A 121 -6.94 -25.50 4.79
CA LEU A 121 -7.99 -26.49 5.05
C LEU A 121 -8.52 -27.10 3.75
N HIS A 122 -9.04 -28.31 3.83
CA HIS A 122 -9.85 -28.90 2.75
C HIS A 122 -11.15 -28.09 2.60
N ILE A 123 -11.67 -27.97 1.36
CA ILE A 123 -12.76 -27.04 1.03
C ILE A 123 -14.00 -27.15 1.96
N PRO A 124 -14.53 -28.33 2.31
CA PRO A 124 -15.66 -28.45 3.23
C PRO A 124 -15.38 -27.88 4.63
N HIS A 125 -14.18 -28.14 5.17
CA HIS A 125 -13.77 -27.60 6.47
C HIS A 125 -13.56 -26.08 6.42
N LEU A 126 -13.06 -25.57 5.30
CA LEU A 126 -12.94 -24.13 5.06
C LEU A 126 -14.32 -23.47 5.07
N LEU A 127 -15.31 -24.04 4.37
CA LEU A 127 -16.68 -23.51 4.32
C LEU A 127 -17.33 -23.52 5.71
N GLN A 128 -17.17 -24.61 6.47
CA GLN A 128 -17.67 -24.67 7.85
C GLN A 128 -17.04 -23.59 8.74
N THR A 129 -15.72 -23.40 8.63
CA THR A 129 -15.00 -22.38 9.39
C THR A 129 -15.47 -20.97 9.03
N PHE A 130 -15.73 -20.70 7.75
CA PHE A 130 -16.30 -19.42 7.33
C PHE A 130 -17.72 -19.20 7.83
N ALA A 131 -18.58 -20.21 7.77
CA ALA A 131 -19.94 -20.11 8.29
C ALA A 131 -19.97 -19.77 9.79
N THR A 132 -19.07 -20.37 10.57
CA THR A 132 -18.89 -20.03 12.00
C THR A 132 -18.42 -18.60 12.18
N LEU A 133 -17.37 -18.17 11.47
CA LEU A 133 -16.86 -16.81 11.55
C LEU A 133 -17.93 -15.76 11.20
N LEU A 134 -18.70 -15.98 10.13
CA LEU A 134 -19.77 -15.08 9.72
C LEU A 134 -20.87 -14.94 10.78
N ARG A 135 -21.19 -16.04 11.47
CA ARG A 135 -22.15 -16.04 12.58
C ARG A 135 -21.62 -15.23 13.76
N GLU A 136 -20.40 -15.51 14.21
CA GLU A 136 -19.77 -14.80 15.34
C GLU A 136 -19.65 -13.29 15.08
N GLU A 137 -19.25 -12.88 13.88
CA GLU A 137 -19.16 -11.46 13.51
C GLU A 137 -20.54 -10.79 13.43
N SER A 138 -21.58 -11.50 12.97
CA SER A 138 -22.95 -10.99 12.98
C SER A 138 -23.48 -10.78 14.41
N GLU A 139 -23.20 -11.72 15.31
CA GLU A 139 -23.58 -11.63 16.72
C GLU A 139 -22.84 -10.48 17.44
N ARG A 140 -21.54 -10.31 17.19
CA ARG A 140 -20.78 -9.15 17.73
C ARG A 140 -21.35 -7.83 17.24
N ASN A 141 -21.63 -7.70 15.95
CA ASN A 141 -22.17 -6.47 15.39
C ASN A 141 -23.57 -6.15 15.91
N ALA A 142 -24.42 -7.17 16.10
CA ALA A 142 -25.72 -6.99 16.74
C ALA A 142 -25.59 -6.49 18.19
N THR A 143 -24.61 -7.01 18.93
CA THR A 143 -24.33 -6.59 20.32
C THR A 143 -23.83 -5.14 20.38
N ILE A 144 -22.96 -4.74 19.46
CA ILE A 144 -22.46 -3.36 19.36
C ILE A 144 -23.59 -2.38 18.99
N ALA A 145 -24.49 -2.77 18.08
CA ALA A 145 -25.62 -1.94 17.67
C ALA A 145 -26.65 -1.72 18.78
N LEU A 146 -26.70 -2.61 19.77
CA LEU A 146 -27.62 -2.58 20.91
C LEU A 146 -27.01 -1.99 22.19
N ALA A 147 -25.72 -1.63 22.19
CA ALA A 147 -25.09 -1.00 23.35
C ALA A 147 -25.59 0.45 23.52
N PRO A 148 -25.97 0.88 24.73
CA PRO A 148 -26.38 2.26 24.97
C PRO A 148 -25.19 3.20 24.72
N LYS A 149 -25.47 4.32 24.03
CA LYS A 149 -24.49 5.38 23.73
C LYS A 149 -23.98 6.06 24.99
#